data_AF-A0A1Q3UK99-F1
#
_entry.id   AF-A0A1Q3UK99-F1
#
_cell.length_a   1.000
_cell.length_b   1.000
_cell.length_c   1.000
_cell.angle_alpha   90.00
_cell.angle_beta   90.00
_cell.angle_gamma   90.00
#
_symmetry.space_group_name_H-M   'P 1'
#
loop_
_entity.id
_entity.type
_entity.pdbx_description
1 polymer ?
#
loop_
_entity_poly.entity_id
_entity_poly.type
_entity_poly.pdbx_seq_one_letter_code
_entity_poly.pdbx_strand_id
1 'polypeptide(L)'
;MKFWLTLFLLVSCCSAFAQAPVTGIVFDKNSSERIAKVNITNINSGKTAYNDLKGEFSIAAKIGDQLVFSKPDHFSDTVSISSYTPLAIYLKPVAIQLKEVTIKGKNLTPEQQLANTKREYAKIYSPSSNPDLLNVGNGGVGLGIDALYNLFSKSGRNAEKLRGIIDDEQKQKVIDYRFNKTFVQGVTHLEEPRLTDFMQKYRPGYYLVTTAGDYEFIAYIRTNLKRYLRHSKAHELPALPTVKVDNN
;
A
#
# COMPACT_ATOMS: atom_id res chain seq x y z
N MET A 1 87.46 5.45 -14.81
CA MET A 1 86.82 6.41 -13.86
C MET A 1 85.41 6.85 -14.27
N LYS A 2 85.11 7.06 -15.57
CA LYS A 2 83.78 7.50 -16.05
C LYS A 2 82.63 6.50 -15.79
N PHE A 3 82.93 5.19 -15.83
CA PHE A 3 81.93 4.11 -15.64
C PHE A 3 81.48 3.91 -14.19
N TRP A 4 82.28 4.36 -13.22
CA TRP A 4 81.97 4.21 -11.80
C TRP A 4 81.04 5.33 -11.30
N LEU A 5 81.13 6.50 -11.93
CA LEU A 5 80.28 7.66 -11.67
C LEU A 5 78.85 7.43 -12.18
N THR A 6 78.68 6.75 -13.31
CA THR A 6 77.35 6.37 -13.84
C THR A 6 76.67 5.31 -12.99
N LEU A 7 77.43 4.37 -12.42
CA LEU A 7 76.89 3.35 -11.51
C LEU A 7 76.45 3.95 -10.16
N PHE A 8 77.20 4.90 -9.62
CA PHE A 8 76.84 5.60 -8.38
C PHE A 8 75.58 6.49 -8.55
N LEU A 9 75.41 7.12 -9.71
CA LEU A 9 74.22 7.92 -10.03
C LEU A 9 72.95 7.05 -10.17
N LEU A 10 73.10 5.82 -10.68
CA LEU A 10 71.97 4.88 -10.85
C LEU A 10 71.46 4.33 -9.51
N VAL A 11 72.36 4.09 -8.56
CA VAL A 11 72.00 3.57 -7.22
C VAL A 11 71.34 4.65 -6.35
N SER A 12 71.72 5.92 -6.52
CA SER A 12 71.12 7.04 -5.76
C SER A 12 69.66 7.35 -6.19
N CYS A 13 69.25 6.95 -7.40
CA CYS A 13 67.91 7.22 -7.92
C CYS A 13 66.83 6.24 -7.41
N CYS A 14 67.21 5.14 -6.75
CA CYS A 14 66.26 4.10 -6.30
C CYS A 14 65.57 4.35 -4.95
N SER A 15 65.81 5.50 -4.30
CA SER A 15 65.12 5.87 -3.05
C SER A 15 63.74 6.48 -3.32
N ALA A 16 62.85 5.73 -3.98
CA ALA A 16 61.45 6.12 -4.11
C ALA A 16 60.72 5.73 -2.81
N PHE A 17 60.43 6.72 -1.95
CA PHE A 17 59.54 6.53 -0.81
C PHE A 17 58.11 6.30 -1.32
N ALA A 18 57.69 5.03 -1.38
CA ALA A 18 56.28 4.70 -1.58
C ALA A 18 55.50 5.08 -0.31
N GLN A 19 54.66 6.11 -0.40
CA GLN A 19 53.72 6.44 0.68
C GLN A 19 52.61 5.37 0.67
N ALA A 20 52.49 4.61 1.77
CA ALA A 20 51.41 3.64 1.91
C ALA A 20 50.06 4.38 1.84
N PRO A 21 49.19 4.07 0.86
CA PRO A 21 47.90 4.71 0.77
C PRO A 21 46.98 4.22 1.88
N VAL A 22 46.14 5.11 2.41
CA VAL A 22 45.07 4.75 3.32
C VAL A 22 43.91 4.24 2.48
N THR A 23 43.52 3.00 2.74
CA THR A 23 42.43 2.32 2.04
C THR A 23 41.22 2.15 2.95
N GLY A 24 40.05 2.00 2.36
CA GLY A 24 38.85 1.71 3.13
C GLY A 24 37.62 1.54 2.28
N ILE A 25 36.46 1.39 2.92
CA ILE A 25 35.17 1.20 2.28
C ILE A 25 34.19 2.21 2.88
N VAL A 26 33.34 2.80 2.04
CA VAL A 26 32.28 3.70 2.48
C VAL A 26 30.91 3.00 2.41
N PHE A 27 30.16 3.10 3.49
CA PHE A 27 28.84 2.52 3.69
C PHE A 27 27.79 3.61 3.94
N ASP A 28 26.55 3.30 3.61
CA ASP A 28 25.37 4.06 4.06
C ASP A 28 25.03 3.66 5.50
N LYS A 29 24.83 4.64 6.38
CA LYS A 29 24.51 4.40 7.79
C LYS A 29 23.12 3.77 8.01
N ASN A 30 22.16 4.02 7.12
CA ASN A 30 20.79 3.53 7.25
C ASN A 30 20.61 2.14 6.61
N SER A 31 21.06 1.97 5.35
CA SER A 31 20.89 0.70 4.64
C SER A 31 22.04 -0.29 4.86
N SER A 32 23.18 0.15 5.43
CA SER A 32 24.42 -0.63 5.53
C SER A 32 24.97 -1.11 4.17
N GLU A 33 24.52 -0.49 3.07
CA GLU A 33 24.99 -0.80 1.72
C GLU A 33 26.27 -0.03 1.40
N ARG A 34 27.09 -0.58 0.51
CA ARG A 34 28.31 0.09 0.02
C ARG A 34 27.92 1.21 -0.94
N ILE A 35 28.50 2.39 -0.76
CA ILE A 35 28.17 3.56 -1.57
C ILE A 35 29.34 3.98 -2.45
N ALA A 36 29.10 4.10 -3.76
CA ALA A 36 30.07 4.61 -4.72
C ALA A 36 29.93 6.14 -4.95
N LYS A 37 30.89 6.72 -5.67
CA LYS A 37 30.99 8.14 -6.04
C LYS A 37 31.06 9.10 -4.85
N VAL A 38 31.72 8.67 -3.78
CA VAL A 38 32.06 9.52 -2.63
C VAL A 38 33.34 10.27 -2.95
N ASN A 39 33.35 11.57 -2.69
CA ASN A 39 34.51 12.43 -2.83
C ASN A 39 35.27 12.48 -1.50
N ILE A 40 36.54 12.10 -1.51
CA ILE A 40 37.43 12.05 -0.33
C ILE A 40 38.49 13.13 -0.48
N THR A 41 38.47 14.12 0.41
CA THR A 41 39.43 15.22 0.41
C THR A 41 40.25 15.21 1.70
N ASN A 42 41.57 15.18 1.58
CA ASN A 42 42.46 15.40 2.71
C ASN A 42 42.61 16.92 2.95
N ILE A 43 42.19 17.40 4.12
CA ILE A 43 42.23 18.84 4.46
C ILE A 43 43.67 19.34 4.58
N ASN A 44 44.56 18.52 5.15
CA ASN A 44 45.93 18.89 5.43
C ASN A 44 46.80 18.98 4.17
N SER A 45 46.59 18.06 3.21
CA SER A 45 47.39 18.01 1.97
C SER A 45 46.70 18.58 0.74
N GLY A 46 45.38 18.86 0.81
CA GLY A 46 44.58 19.32 -0.32
C GLY A 46 44.36 18.26 -1.42
N LYS A 47 44.79 17.01 -1.20
CA LYS A 47 44.61 15.92 -2.16
C LYS A 47 43.19 15.40 -2.13
N THR A 48 42.65 15.11 -3.32
CA THR A 48 41.29 14.61 -3.49
C THR A 48 41.29 13.32 -4.29
N ALA A 49 40.44 12.36 -3.91
CA ALA A 49 40.24 11.10 -4.60
C ALA A 49 38.75 10.72 -4.57
N TYR A 50 38.31 9.90 -5.53
CA TYR A 50 36.99 9.29 -5.53
C TYR A 50 37.10 7.80 -5.21
N ASN A 51 36.06 7.24 -4.60
CA ASN A 51 35.98 5.80 -4.41
C ASN A 51 35.46 5.07 -5.66
N ASP A 52 35.71 3.76 -5.72
CA ASP A 52 35.36 2.90 -6.83
C ASP A 52 33.87 2.50 -6.83
N LEU A 53 33.47 1.72 -7.85
CA LEU A 53 32.10 1.20 -7.96
C LEU A 53 31.75 0.15 -6.89
N LYS A 54 32.76 -0.44 -6.22
CA LYS A 54 32.60 -1.38 -5.10
C LYS A 54 32.56 -0.67 -3.74
N GLY A 55 32.65 0.66 -3.72
CA GLY A 55 32.66 1.47 -2.52
C GLY A 55 34.03 1.61 -1.84
N GLU A 56 35.09 1.08 -2.44
CA GLU A 56 36.46 1.07 -1.93
C GLU A 56 37.20 2.35 -2.33
N PHE A 57 37.92 2.96 -1.39
CA PHE A 57 38.73 4.16 -1.63
C PHE A 57 40.20 3.91 -1.32
N SER A 58 41.07 4.67 -1.97
CA SER A 58 42.52 4.69 -1.73
C SER A 58 43.01 6.12 -1.88
N ILE A 59 43.58 6.69 -0.80
CA ILE A 59 44.09 8.06 -0.79
C ILE A 59 45.43 8.14 -0.06
N ALA A 60 46.37 8.91 -0.61
CA ALA A 60 47.65 9.17 0.04
C ALA A 60 47.48 10.20 1.16
N ALA A 61 47.58 9.77 2.42
CA ALA A 61 47.43 10.61 3.60
C ALA A 61 48.33 10.11 4.74
N LYS A 62 48.70 11.01 5.67
CA LYS A 62 49.59 10.70 6.80
C LYS A 62 48.77 10.47 8.08
N ILE A 63 49.34 9.74 9.04
CA ILE A 63 48.77 9.62 10.38
C ILE A 63 48.68 11.03 10.99
N GLY A 64 47.49 11.39 11.48
CA GLY A 64 47.15 12.72 11.98
C GLY A 64 46.42 13.63 10.98
N ASP A 65 46.38 13.28 9.69
CA ASP A 65 45.60 14.03 8.69
C ASP A 65 44.09 13.77 8.86
N GLN A 66 43.29 14.75 8.45
CA GLN A 66 41.83 14.67 8.43
C GLN A 66 41.31 14.48 7.00
N LEU A 67 40.48 13.46 6.81
CA LEU A 67 39.81 13.16 5.55
C LEU A 67 38.34 13.55 5.65
N VAL A 68 37.86 14.35 4.70
CA VAL A 68 36.45 14.71 4.54
C VAL A 68 35.85 13.86 3.44
N PHE A 69 34.79 13.14 3.79
CA PHE A 69 34.00 12.35 2.88
C PHE A 69 32.74 13.14 2.55
N SER A 70 32.51 13.42 1.26
CA SER A 70 31.39 14.23 0.79
C SER A 70 30.67 13.56 -0.38
N LYS A 71 29.33 13.62 -0.37
CA LYS A 71 28.47 13.11 -1.43
C LYS A 71 27.15 13.92 -1.42
N PRO A 72 26.58 14.29 -2.59
CA PRO A 72 25.39 15.15 -2.62
C PRO A 72 24.18 14.63 -1.83
N ASP A 73 23.99 13.31 -1.82
CA ASP A 73 22.82 12.66 -1.20
C ASP A 73 23.05 12.29 0.28
N HIS A 74 24.23 12.59 0.83
CA HIS A 74 24.66 12.22 2.18
C HIS A 74 25.25 13.41 2.93
N PHE A 75 25.14 13.41 4.26
CA PHE A 75 25.86 14.36 5.09
C PHE A 75 27.35 14.04 5.06
N SER A 76 28.16 15.08 4.84
CA SER A 76 29.62 14.96 4.88
C SER A 76 30.10 14.60 6.28
N ASP A 77 31.11 13.75 6.36
CA ASP A 77 31.74 13.33 7.62
C ASP A 77 33.27 13.50 7.55
N THR A 78 33.89 13.78 8.70
CA THR A 78 35.33 14.03 8.80
C THR A 78 35.98 13.01 9.72
N VAL A 79 37.02 12.34 9.24
CA VAL A 79 37.69 11.27 9.98
C VAL A 79 39.20 11.54 10.06
N SER A 80 39.73 11.48 11.28
CA SER A 80 41.17 11.58 11.54
C SER A 80 41.86 10.23 11.37
N ILE A 81 42.98 10.20 10.65
CA ILE A 81 43.72 8.97 10.39
C ILE A 81 44.59 8.63 11.59
N SER A 82 44.29 7.53 12.26
CA SER A 82 45.08 7.01 13.39
C SER A 82 46.08 5.92 13.00
N SER A 83 45.81 5.18 11.91
CA SER A 83 46.67 4.09 11.41
C SER A 83 46.44 3.85 9.92
N TYR A 84 47.32 3.06 9.28
CA TYR A 84 47.18 2.64 7.88
C TYR A 84 46.31 1.39 7.69
N THR A 85 45.47 1.05 8.68
CA THR A 85 44.56 -0.10 8.55
C THR A 85 43.34 0.26 7.69
N PRO A 86 42.71 -0.71 6.99
CA PRO A 86 41.52 -0.45 6.20
C PRO A 86 40.38 0.13 7.04
N LEU A 87 39.87 1.30 6.64
CA LEU A 87 38.82 2.02 7.37
C LEU A 87 37.42 1.68 6.83
N ALA A 88 36.43 1.57 7.71
CA ALA A 88 35.01 1.49 7.34
C ALA A 88 34.31 2.79 7.75
N ILE A 89 33.86 3.56 6.76
CA ILE A 89 33.23 4.88 6.98
C ILE A 89 31.72 4.78 6.72
N TYR A 90 30.90 5.39 7.58
CA TYR A 90 29.44 5.34 7.47
C TYR A 90 28.86 6.74 7.26
N LEU A 91 28.40 7.04 6.05
CA LEU A 91 27.76 8.32 5.75
C LEU A 91 26.26 8.26 6.01
N LYS A 92 25.71 9.30 6.62
CA LYS A 92 24.27 9.40 6.89
C LYS A 92 23.57 9.97 5.65
N PRO A 93 22.56 9.30 5.07
CA PRO A 93 21.80 9.86 3.94
C PRO A 93 20.98 11.08 4.39
N VAL A 94 20.81 12.05 3.48
CA VAL A 94 19.98 13.24 3.72
C VAL A 94 18.49 12.90 3.59
N ALA A 95 18.15 11.90 2.77
CA ALA A 95 16.77 11.46 2.57
C ALA A 95 16.17 10.85 3.85
N ILE A 96 14.98 11.31 4.22
CA ILE A 96 14.19 10.73 5.31
C ILE A 96 13.42 9.53 4.77
N GLN A 97 13.76 8.33 5.24
CA GLN A 97 13.00 7.13 4.90
C GLN A 97 11.73 7.07 5.76
N LEU A 98 10.57 7.25 5.14
CA LEU A 98 9.27 7.11 5.81
C LEU A 98 9.00 5.62 6.08
N LYS A 99 8.44 5.31 7.25
CA LYS A 99 8.00 3.95 7.56
C LYS A 99 6.78 3.59 6.72
N GLU A 100 6.78 2.39 6.16
CA GLU A 100 5.61 1.85 5.49
C GLU A 100 4.45 1.66 6.49
N VAL A 101 3.26 2.17 6.14
CA VAL A 101 2.04 1.98 6.94
C VAL A 101 1.18 0.93 6.25
N THR A 102 1.16 -0.28 6.80
CA THR A 102 0.27 -1.35 6.30
C THR A 102 -1.14 -1.17 6.87
N ILE A 103 -2.07 -0.65 6.06
CA ILE A 103 -3.49 -0.56 6.43
C ILE A 103 -4.12 -1.95 6.26
N LYS A 104 -4.38 -2.65 7.37
CA LYS A 104 -5.17 -3.88 7.35
C LYS A 104 -6.66 -3.52 7.45
N GLY A 105 -7.38 -3.59 6.34
CA GLY A 105 -8.83 -3.40 6.33
C GLY A 105 -9.53 -4.46 7.19
N LYS A 106 -10.36 -4.03 8.15
CA LYS A 106 -11.22 -4.96 8.90
C LYS A 106 -12.41 -5.33 8.03
N ASN A 107 -12.63 -6.62 7.78
CA ASN A 107 -13.87 -7.11 7.18
C ASN A 107 -15.00 -6.91 8.19
N LEU A 108 -15.69 -5.77 8.10
CA LEU A 108 -16.87 -5.49 8.92
C LEU A 108 -18.01 -6.40 8.51
N THR A 109 -18.72 -6.96 9.49
CA THR A 109 -19.94 -7.71 9.23
C THR A 109 -21.01 -6.78 8.63
N PRO A 110 -22.00 -7.31 7.86
CA PRO A 110 -23.08 -6.49 7.31
C PRO A 110 -23.81 -5.64 8.36
N GLU A 111 -23.95 -6.17 9.58
CA GLU A 111 -24.54 -5.46 10.72
C GLU A 111 -23.68 -4.28 11.18
N GLN A 112 -22.37 -4.46 11.26
CA GLN A 112 -21.44 -3.38 11.62
C GLN A 112 -21.38 -2.30 10.54
N GLN A 113 -21.42 -2.69 9.27
CA GLN A 113 -21.50 -1.76 8.15
C GLN A 113 -22.78 -0.95 8.22
N LEU A 114 -23.93 -1.60 8.44
CA LEU A 114 -25.20 -0.92 8.63
C LEU A 114 -25.16 0.06 9.80
N ALA A 115 -24.61 -0.35 10.96
CA ALA A 115 -24.52 0.52 12.12
C ALA A 115 -23.70 1.79 11.81
N ASN A 116 -22.62 1.65 11.04
CA ASN A 116 -21.82 2.79 10.59
C ASN A 116 -22.60 3.68 9.60
N THR A 117 -23.27 3.10 8.61
CA THR A 117 -24.12 3.83 7.67
C THR A 117 -25.25 4.57 8.40
N LYS A 118 -25.90 3.96 9.40
CA LYS A 118 -26.92 4.64 10.21
C LYS A 118 -26.37 5.80 11.04
N ARG A 119 -25.12 5.73 11.50
CA ARG A 119 -24.44 6.84 12.18
C ARG A 119 -24.10 7.97 11.23
N GLU A 120 -23.61 7.65 10.03
CA GLU A 120 -23.30 8.62 8.99
C GLU A 120 -24.57 9.37 8.53
N TYR A 121 -25.67 8.63 8.37
CA TYR A 121 -26.99 9.17 8.04
C TYR A 121 -27.88 9.36 9.28
N ALA A 122 -27.31 9.74 10.44
CA ALA A 122 -28.06 9.87 11.70
C ALA A 122 -29.22 10.87 11.61
N LYS A 123 -29.09 11.94 10.81
CA LYS A 123 -30.17 12.92 10.55
C LYS A 123 -31.41 12.26 9.93
N ILE A 124 -31.20 11.19 9.17
CA ILE A 124 -32.25 10.42 8.52
C ILE A 124 -32.74 9.31 9.44
N TYR A 125 -31.88 8.58 10.17
CA TYR A 125 -32.31 7.43 10.97
C TYR A 125 -32.76 7.75 12.41
N SER A 126 -32.34 8.90 12.95
CA SER A 126 -32.73 9.37 14.27
C SER A 126 -33.30 10.79 14.19
N PRO A 127 -34.55 10.95 13.72
CA PRO A 127 -35.23 12.25 13.76
C PRO A 127 -35.30 12.77 15.20
N SER A 128 -35.61 11.90 16.17
CA SER A 128 -35.81 12.24 17.59
C SER A 128 -34.59 12.79 18.33
N SER A 129 -33.39 12.70 17.76
CA SER A 129 -32.18 13.32 18.32
C SER A 129 -31.90 14.72 17.78
N ASN A 130 -32.77 15.27 16.93
CA ASN A 130 -32.74 16.69 16.59
C ASN A 130 -33.56 17.44 17.65
N PRO A 131 -32.95 18.34 18.43
CA PRO A 131 -33.68 19.13 19.44
C PRO A 131 -34.80 20.01 18.85
N ASP A 132 -34.80 20.22 17.53
CA ASP A 132 -35.89 20.89 16.78
C ASP A 132 -37.19 20.05 16.65
N LEU A 133 -37.14 18.73 16.87
CA LEU A 133 -38.30 17.84 16.68
C LEU A 133 -39.10 17.59 17.97
N LEU A 134 -38.55 17.97 19.13
CA LEU A 134 -39.21 17.89 20.43
C LEU A 134 -39.24 19.28 21.06
N ASN A 135 -40.27 20.08 20.75
CA ASN A 135 -40.44 21.37 21.40
C ASN A 135 -41.08 21.15 22.78
N VAL A 136 -40.25 21.06 23.82
CA VAL A 136 -40.70 20.98 25.22
C VAL A 136 -41.02 22.40 25.70
N GLY A 137 -42.26 22.83 25.46
CA GLY A 137 -42.82 24.04 26.07
C GLY A 137 -43.48 23.76 27.42
N ASN A 138 -43.67 24.81 28.22
CA ASN A 138 -44.11 24.80 29.62
C ASN A 138 -45.55 24.28 29.89
N GLY A 139 -46.14 23.46 29.00
CA GLY A 139 -47.55 23.05 29.05
C GLY A 139 -47.94 21.76 28.32
N GLY A 140 -47.00 20.90 27.91
CA GLY A 140 -47.32 19.55 27.40
C GLY A 140 -46.45 19.08 26.23
N VAL A 141 -46.36 17.76 26.04
CA VAL A 141 -45.60 17.11 24.97
C VAL A 141 -46.44 17.13 23.68
N GLY A 142 -46.14 18.07 22.77
CA GLY A 142 -46.72 18.11 21.43
C GLY A 142 -45.68 17.76 20.37
N LEU A 143 -46.06 16.98 19.35
CA LEU A 143 -45.23 16.78 18.17
C LEU A 143 -45.11 18.13 17.44
N GLY A 144 -43.89 18.65 17.26
CA GLY A 144 -43.67 19.94 16.60
C GLY A 144 -44.22 19.92 15.17
N ILE A 145 -44.89 20.99 14.74
CA ILE A 145 -45.48 21.12 13.40
C ILE A 145 -44.40 20.94 12.30
N ASP A 146 -43.16 21.31 12.58
CA ASP A 146 -42.00 21.09 11.69
C ASP A 146 -41.63 19.61 11.51
N ALA A 147 -41.94 18.73 12.48
CA ALA A 147 -41.78 17.29 12.33
C ALA A 147 -42.74 16.72 11.29
N LEU A 148 -44.00 17.18 11.32
CA LEU A 148 -45.01 16.83 10.32
C LEU A 148 -44.70 17.45 8.96
N TYR A 149 -44.27 18.73 8.92
CA TYR A 149 -43.86 19.39 7.67
C TYR A 149 -42.69 18.69 7.00
N ASN A 150 -41.67 18.29 7.77
CA ASN A 150 -40.54 17.54 7.23
C ASN A 150 -40.96 16.20 6.62
N LEU A 151 -41.92 15.47 7.22
CA LEU A 151 -42.47 14.22 6.66
C LEU A 151 -43.16 14.41 5.30
N PHE A 152 -43.87 15.53 5.09
CA PHE A 152 -44.60 15.81 3.83
C PHE A 152 -43.83 16.67 2.82
N SER A 153 -42.71 17.28 3.23
CA SER A 153 -41.86 18.10 2.39
C SER A 153 -41.13 17.28 1.31
N LYS A 154 -40.63 17.96 0.27
CA LYS A 154 -39.72 17.34 -0.73
C LYS A 154 -38.49 16.72 -0.06
N SER A 155 -38.00 17.31 1.03
CA SER A 155 -36.86 16.81 1.81
C SER A 155 -37.18 15.47 2.49
N GLY A 156 -38.34 15.34 3.13
CA GLY A 156 -38.79 14.08 3.73
C GLY A 156 -38.99 12.97 2.72
N ARG A 157 -39.61 13.26 1.57
CA ARG A 157 -39.76 12.28 0.48
C ARG A 157 -38.41 11.77 -0.03
N ASN A 158 -37.41 12.66 -0.14
CA ASN A 158 -36.06 12.28 -0.52
C ASN A 158 -35.36 11.45 0.57
N ALA A 159 -35.58 11.79 1.84
CA ALA A 159 -35.04 11.03 2.98
C ALA A 159 -35.63 9.61 3.04
N GLU A 160 -36.95 9.45 2.85
CA GLU A 160 -37.60 8.14 2.76
C GLU A 160 -37.08 7.31 1.59
N LYS A 161 -36.91 7.94 0.41
CA LYS A 161 -36.30 7.27 -0.74
C LYS A 161 -34.88 6.78 -0.43
N LEU A 162 -34.08 7.61 0.25
CA LEU A 162 -32.72 7.24 0.65
C LEU A 162 -32.71 6.12 1.70
N ARG A 163 -33.63 6.14 2.67
CA ARG A 163 -33.81 5.02 3.62
C ARG A 163 -34.10 3.71 2.88
N GLY A 164 -35.03 3.74 1.92
CA GLY A 164 -35.35 2.57 1.10
C GLY A 164 -34.14 2.02 0.34
N ILE A 165 -33.34 2.91 -0.26
CA ILE A 165 -32.10 2.53 -0.97
C ILE A 165 -31.11 1.87 0.00
N ILE A 166 -30.87 2.46 1.18
CA ILE A 166 -29.94 1.92 2.17
C ILE A 166 -30.42 0.56 2.69
N ASP A 167 -31.72 0.41 2.94
CA ASP A 167 -32.29 -0.85 3.41
C ASP A 167 -32.19 -1.95 2.35
N ASP A 168 -32.42 -1.61 1.08
CA ASP A 168 -32.26 -2.56 -0.03
C ASP A 168 -30.79 -2.93 -0.23
N GLU A 169 -29.87 -1.96 -0.17
CA GLU A 169 -28.43 -2.20 -0.22
C GLU A 169 -27.97 -3.11 0.93
N GLN A 170 -28.49 -2.89 2.14
CA GLN A 170 -28.22 -3.75 3.30
C GLN A 170 -28.65 -5.19 3.03
N LYS A 171 -29.86 -5.41 2.48
CA LYS A 171 -30.31 -6.76 2.11
C LYS A 171 -29.36 -7.39 1.11
N GLN A 172 -28.87 -6.63 0.12
CA GLN A 172 -27.89 -7.14 -0.84
C GLN A 172 -26.58 -7.53 -0.16
N LYS A 173 -26.04 -6.68 0.74
CA LYS A 173 -24.82 -6.97 1.50
C LYS A 173 -24.93 -8.24 2.34
N VAL A 174 -26.08 -8.47 2.98
CA VAL A 174 -26.33 -9.70 3.75
C VAL A 174 -26.32 -10.92 2.83
N ILE A 175 -26.94 -10.82 1.65
CA ILE A 175 -26.91 -11.88 0.64
C ILE A 175 -25.47 -12.15 0.20
N ASP A 176 -24.72 -11.11 -0.18
CA ASP A 176 -23.36 -11.25 -0.72
C ASP A 176 -22.37 -11.78 0.34
N TYR A 177 -22.58 -11.43 1.61
CA TYR A 177 -21.78 -11.95 2.72
C TYR A 177 -21.93 -13.46 2.88
N ARG A 178 -23.16 -13.98 2.84
CA ARG A 178 -23.44 -15.42 2.98
C ARG A 178 -23.23 -16.20 1.68
N PHE A 179 -23.65 -15.64 0.56
CA PHE A 179 -23.53 -16.20 -0.79
C PHE A 179 -22.30 -15.63 -1.51
N ASN A 180 -21.14 -15.73 -0.86
CA ASN A 180 -19.88 -15.25 -1.44
C ASN A 180 -19.24 -16.29 -2.37
N LYS A 181 -18.35 -15.83 -3.25
CA LYS A 181 -17.68 -16.66 -4.27
C LYS A 181 -16.98 -17.88 -3.67
N THR A 182 -16.23 -17.69 -2.59
CA THR A 182 -15.48 -18.76 -1.92
C THR A 182 -16.40 -19.86 -1.39
N PHE A 183 -17.51 -19.48 -0.75
CA PHE A 183 -18.49 -20.43 -0.22
C PHE A 183 -19.18 -21.20 -1.34
N VAL A 184 -19.65 -20.50 -2.38
CA VAL A 184 -20.32 -21.15 -3.51
C VAL A 184 -19.37 -22.06 -4.26
N GLN A 185 -18.12 -21.66 -4.46
CA GLN A 185 -17.08 -22.50 -5.06
C GLN A 185 -16.82 -23.75 -4.22
N GLY A 186 -16.69 -23.62 -2.90
CA GLY A 186 -16.49 -24.78 -2.01
C GLY A 186 -17.66 -25.78 -2.03
N VAL A 187 -18.89 -25.31 -2.24
CA VAL A 187 -20.07 -26.19 -2.34
C VAL A 187 -20.21 -26.82 -3.73
N THR A 188 -19.98 -26.04 -4.78
CA THR A 188 -20.29 -26.42 -6.17
C THR A 188 -19.11 -26.98 -6.96
N HIS A 189 -17.87 -26.67 -6.54
CA HIS A 189 -16.62 -26.96 -7.24
C HIS A 189 -16.60 -26.41 -8.68
N LEU A 190 -17.37 -25.35 -8.95
CA LEU A 190 -17.36 -24.65 -10.24
C LEU A 190 -16.17 -23.68 -10.31
N GLU A 191 -15.50 -23.66 -11.47
CA GLU A 191 -14.45 -22.70 -11.79
C GLU A 191 -15.00 -21.54 -12.65
N GLU A 192 -14.23 -20.45 -12.74
CA GLU A 192 -14.57 -19.34 -13.63
C GLU A 192 -14.50 -19.75 -15.11
N PRO A 193 -15.36 -19.20 -15.99
CA PRO A 193 -16.39 -18.17 -15.76
C PRO A 193 -17.75 -18.72 -15.28
N ARG A 194 -17.90 -20.05 -15.19
CA ARG A 194 -19.18 -20.70 -14.87
C ARG A 194 -19.65 -20.42 -13.44
N LEU A 195 -18.72 -20.22 -12.51
CA LEU A 195 -19.02 -19.85 -11.14
C LEU A 195 -19.76 -18.50 -11.07
N THR A 196 -19.23 -17.47 -11.74
CA THR A 196 -19.87 -16.14 -11.78
C THR A 196 -21.26 -16.21 -12.42
N ASP A 197 -21.40 -16.92 -13.54
CA ASP A 197 -22.67 -17.11 -14.23
C ASP A 197 -23.71 -17.82 -13.34
N PHE A 198 -23.32 -18.91 -12.67
CA PHE A 198 -24.16 -19.60 -11.70
C PHE A 198 -24.63 -18.66 -10.57
N MET A 199 -23.70 -17.88 -10.00
CA MET A 199 -24.00 -16.96 -8.91
C MET A 199 -24.96 -15.84 -9.32
N GLN A 200 -24.83 -15.33 -10.55
CA GLN A 200 -25.76 -14.32 -11.09
C GLN A 200 -27.15 -14.92 -11.31
N LYS A 201 -27.23 -16.12 -11.88
CA LYS A 201 -28.50 -16.75 -12.26
C LYS A 201 -29.30 -17.27 -11.07
N TYR A 202 -28.63 -17.85 -10.09
CA TYR A 202 -29.25 -18.52 -8.94
C TYR A 202 -29.03 -17.75 -7.64
N ARG A 203 -28.95 -16.42 -7.74
CA ARG A 203 -28.78 -15.55 -6.57
C ARG A 203 -29.98 -15.70 -5.62
N PRO A 204 -29.76 -16.06 -4.34
CA PRO A 204 -30.84 -16.27 -3.39
C PRO A 204 -31.50 -14.95 -2.98
N GLY A 205 -32.76 -15.02 -2.57
CA GLY A 205 -33.47 -13.91 -1.96
C GLY A 205 -33.07 -13.70 -0.49
N TYR A 206 -33.30 -12.48 0.02
CA TYR A 206 -32.95 -12.09 1.39
C TYR A 206 -33.54 -13.02 2.45
N TYR A 207 -34.83 -13.36 2.33
CA TYR A 207 -35.53 -14.22 3.31
C TYR A 207 -34.87 -15.60 3.43
N LEU A 208 -34.49 -16.22 2.32
CA LEU A 208 -33.81 -17.52 2.34
C LEU A 208 -32.45 -17.41 3.05
N VAL A 209 -31.71 -16.33 2.79
CA VAL A 209 -30.40 -16.09 3.39
C VAL A 209 -30.49 -15.83 4.90
N THR A 210 -31.57 -15.26 5.42
CA THR A 210 -31.69 -14.97 6.85
C THR A 210 -32.36 -16.08 7.65
N THR A 211 -33.20 -16.91 7.01
CA THR A 211 -33.98 -17.95 7.71
C THR A 211 -33.40 -19.34 7.58
N ALA A 212 -32.75 -19.67 6.45
CA ALA A 212 -32.25 -21.02 6.22
C ALA A 212 -31.08 -21.34 7.14
N GLY A 213 -31.08 -22.54 7.71
CA GLY A 213 -29.88 -23.10 8.35
C GLY A 213 -28.79 -23.41 7.31
N ASP A 214 -27.55 -23.64 7.75
CA ASP A 214 -26.44 -23.89 6.83
C ASP A 214 -26.66 -25.13 5.95
N TYR A 215 -27.21 -26.19 6.53
CA TYR A 215 -27.53 -27.41 5.79
C TYR A 215 -28.56 -27.18 4.68
N GLU A 216 -29.65 -26.47 5.00
CA GLU A 216 -30.72 -26.15 4.05
C GLU A 216 -30.21 -25.24 2.93
N PHE A 217 -29.37 -24.27 3.29
CA PHE A 217 -28.77 -23.35 2.32
C PHE A 217 -27.82 -24.10 1.36
N ILE A 218 -27.01 -25.02 1.86
CA ILE A 218 -26.17 -25.89 1.02
C ILE A 218 -27.03 -26.80 0.12
N ALA A 219 -28.12 -27.35 0.65
CA ALA A 219 -29.03 -28.19 -0.12
C ALA A 219 -29.71 -27.40 -1.25
N TYR A 220 -30.09 -26.14 -1.00
CA TYR A 220 -30.59 -25.21 -2.01
C TYR A 220 -29.56 -25.00 -3.13
N ILE A 221 -28.31 -24.68 -2.78
CA ILE A 221 -27.23 -24.47 -3.77
C ILE A 221 -27.02 -25.72 -4.61
N ARG A 222 -26.93 -26.91 -3.99
CA ARG A 222 -26.76 -28.18 -4.71
C ARG A 222 -27.93 -28.50 -5.63
N THR A 223 -29.16 -28.18 -5.22
CA THR A 223 -30.35 -28.38 -6.05
C THR A 223 -30.32 -27.47 -7.28
N ASN A 224 -29.91 -26.22 -7.12
CA ASN A 224 -29.74 -25.29 -8.23
C ASN A 224 -28.56 -25.66 -9.13
N LEU A 225 -27.46 -26.17 -8.58
CA LEU A 225 -26.33 -26.69 -9.37
C LEU A 225 -26.79 -27.82 -10.31
N LYS A 226 -27.62 -28.76 -9.82
CA LYS A 226 -28.21 -29.80 -10.67
C LYS A 226 -29.09 -29.24 -11.78
N ARG A 227 -29.74 -28.08 -11.59
CA ARG A 227 -30.51 -27.40 -12.65
C ARG A 227 -29.58 -26.71 -13.64
N TYR A 228 -28.55 -26.04 -13.15
CA TYR A 228 -27.55 -25.36 -13.96
C TYR A 228 -26.83 -26.32 -14.93
N LEU A 229 -26.34 -27.45 -14.42
CA LEU A 229 -25.62 -28.44 -15.22
C LEU A 229 -26.48 -29.09 -16.31
N ARG A 230 -27.80 -29.22 -16.09
CA ARG A 230 -28.74 -29.75 -17.09
C ARG A 230 -28.98 -28.81 -18.27
N HIS A 231 -28.74 -27.51 -18.11
CA HIS A 231 -28.99 -26.49 -19.14
C HIS A 231 -27.73 -25.66 -19.47
N SER A 232 -26.54 -26.27 -19.37
CA SER A 232 -25.24 -25.60 -19.52
C SER A 232 -25.04 -24.87 -20.85
N LYS A 233 -25.67 -25.30 -21.95
CA LYS A 233 -25.53 -24.67 -23.29
C LYS A 233 -26.66 -23.70 -23.66
N ALA A 234 -27.73 -23.63 -22.86
CA ALA A 234 -28.91 -22.85 -23.24
C ALA A 234 -28.78 -21.34 -22.96
N HIS A 235 -27.67 -20.89 -22.36
CA HIS A 235 -27.60 -19.56 -21.75
C HIS A 235 -26.27 -18.84 -21.97
N GLU A 236 -25.43 -19.30 -22.92
CA GLU A 236 -24.38 -18.44 -23.44
C GLU A 236 -25.06 -17.26 -24.14
N LEU A 237 -24.71 -16.03 -23.77
CA LEU A 237 -25.17 -14.84 -24.48
C LEU A 237 -24.82 -15.01 -25.96
N PRO A 238 -25.76 -14.73 -26.89
CA PRO A 238 -25.44 -14.81 -28.31
C PRO A 238 -24.24 -13.90 -28.58
N ALA A 239 -23.31 -14.38 -29.42
CA ALA A 239 -22.16 -13.58 -29.82
C ALA A 239 -22.65 -12.23 -30.36
N LEU A 240 -21.97 -11.14 -29.97
CA LEU A 240 -22.31 -9.81 -30.44
C LEU A 240 -22.34 -9.80 -31.97
N PRO A 241 -23.34 -9.16 -32.61
CA PRO A 241 -23.37 -9.05 -34.05
C PRO A 241 -22.11 -8.36 -34.54
N THR A 242 -21.40 -8.99 -35.48
CA THR A 242 -20.20 -8.39 -36.09
C THR A 242 -20.65 -7.22 -36.96
N VAL A 243 -20.43 -5.99 -36.49
CA VAL A 243 -20.61 -4.79 -37.30
C VAL A 243 -19.49 -4.78 -38.34
N LYS A 244 -19.83 -4.98 -39.62
CA LYS A 244 -18.91 -4.66 -40.71
C LYS A 244 -18.82 -3.15 -40.78
N VAL A 245 -17.68 -2.59 -40.37
CA VAL A 245 -17.38 -1.18 -40.60
C VAL A 245 -16.95 -1.09 -42.06
N ASP A 246 -17.84 -0.61 -42.92
CA ASP A 246 -17.50 -0.29 -44.30
C ASP A 246 -16.61 0.96 -44.27
N ASN A 247 -15.32 0.78 -44.54
CA ASN A 247 -14.39 1.89 -44.72
C ASN A 247 -14.63 2.48 -46.12
N ASN A 248 -15.31 3.63 -46.18
CA ASN A 248 -15.40 4.46 -47.38
C ASN A 248 -14.53 5.72 -47.20
#